data_AF-E2CG03-F1
#
_entry.id   AF-E2CG03-F1
#
_cell.length_a   1.000
_cell.length_b   1.000
_cell.length_c   1.000
_cell.angle_alpha   90.00
_cell.angle_beta   90.00
_cell.angle_gamma   90.00
#
_symmetry.space_group_name_H-M   'P 1'
#
loop_
_entity.id
_entity.type
_entity.pdbx_description
1 polymer ?
#
loop_
_entity_poly.entity_id
_entity_poly.type
_entity_poly.pdbx_seq_one_letter_code
_entity_poly.pdbx_strand_id
1 'polypeptide(L)' 'MAGIEGTGSAAQSAANVRSELATNAIREQNQQERQVASLLEKAQDTNEQQKRETREIPGLGRAVDISV' A
#
# COMPACT_ATOMS: atom_id res chain seq x y z
N MET A 1 52.40 2.50 14.99
CA MET A 1 50.94 2.74 14.99
C MET A 1 50.69 3.91 14.05
N ALA A 2 50.22 3.63 12.83
CA ALA A 2 49.98 4.66 11.81
C ALA A 2 48.58 5.24 12.00
N GLY A 3 48.51 6.57 12.03
CA GLY A 3 47.34 7.36 12.41
C GLY A 3 46.13 7.08 11.52
N ILE A 4 44.99 6.89 12.17
CA ILE A 4 43.68 6.83 11.56
C ILE A 4 43.26 8.29 11.26
N GLU A 5 43.87 8.91 10.24
CA GLU A 5 43.54 10.28 9.79
C GLU A 5 42.57 10.28 8.59
N GLY A 6 42.17 9.11 8.08
CA GLY A 6 41.28 8.97 6.93
C GLY A 6 39.80 8.68 7.23
N THR A 7 39.39 8.58 8.50
CA THR A 7 38.06 8.05 8.88
C THR A 7 36.91 9.04 8.85
N GLY A 8 37.16 10.36 8.80
CA GLY A 8 36.08 11.37 8.78
C GLY A 8 35.25 11.32 7.51
N SER A 9 35.89 11.38 6.34
CA SER A 9 35.19 11.50 5.05
C SER A 9 34.52 10.21 4.60
N ALA A 10 35.12 9.04 4.87
CA ALA A 10 34.54 7.74 4.52
C ALA A 10 33.35 7.38 5.43
N ALA A 11 33.43 7.70 6.72
CA ALA A 11 32.31 7.49 7.65
C ALA A 11 31.13 8.41 7.33
N GLN A 12 31.39 9.68 6.99
CA GLN A 12 30.35 10.64 6.59
C GLN A 12 29.64 10.20 5.30
N SER A 13 30.40 9.78 4.28
CA SER A 13 29.84 9.27 3.02
C SER A 13 28.99 8.01 3.23
N ALA A 14 29.44 7.07 4.06
CA ALA A 14 28.67 5.87 4.39
C ALA A 14 27.38 6.19 5.17
N ALA A 15 27.41 7.17 6.08
CA ALA A 15 26.23 7.63 6.81
C ALA A 15 25.19 8.28 5.89
N ASN A 16 25.64 9.15 4.96
CA ASN A 16 24.77 9.80 3.99
C ASN A 16 24.06 8.77 3.08
N VAL A 17 24.80 7.80 2.53
CA VAL A 17 24.22 6.74 1.68
C VAL A 17 23.19 5.90 2.44
N ARG A 18 23.45 5.56 3.70
CA ARG A 18 22.48 4.83 4.54
C ARG A 18 21.23 5.66 4.83
N SER A 19 21.39 6.96 5.12
CA SER A 19 20.28 7.87 5.37
C SER A 19 19.41 8.07 4.13
N GLU A 20 20.04 8.21 2.96
CA GLU A 20 19.35 8.31 1.67
C GLU A 20 18.62 7.00 1.33
N LEU A 21 19.26 5.85 1.52
CA LEU A 21 18.66 4.54 1.30
C LEU A 21 17.45 4.32 2.23
N ALA A 22 17.58 4.64 3.52
CA ALA A 22 16.48 4.50 4.48
C ALA A 22 15.31 5.41 4.12
N THR A 23 15.58 6.65 3.70
CA THR A 23 14.53 7.60 3.29
C THR A 23 13.80 7.12 2.03
N ASN A 24 14.54 6.58 1.07
CA ASN A 24 13.97 6.03 -0.16
C ASN A 24 13.18 4.75 0.11
N ALA A 25 13.67 3.85 0.98
CA ALA A 25 12.97 2.64 1.39
C ALA A 25 11.63 2.94 2.08
N ILE A 26 11.59 3.95 2.97
CA ILE A 26 10.34 4.41 3.60
C ILE A 26 9.38 4.96 2.55
N ARG A 27 9.86 5.76 1.60
CA ARG A 27 9.01 6.30 0.52
C ARG A 27 8.44 5.18 -0.34
N GLU A 28 9.25 4.20 -0.70
CA GLU A 28 8.82 3.03 -1.48
C GLU A 28 7.81 2.17 -0.73
N GLN A 29 8.05 1.86 0.54
CA GLN A 29 7.11 1.12 1.39
C GLN A 29 5.75 1.82 1.45
N ASN A 30 5.74 3.14 1.67
CA ASN A 30 4.50 3.92 1.69
C ASN A 30 3.77 3.90 0.33
N GLN A 31 4.50 3.87 -0.78
CA GLN A 31 3.89 3.76 -2.12
C GLN A 31 3.28 2.39 -2.35
N GLN A 32 3.97 1.32 -1.95
CA GLN A 32 3.47 -0.05 -2.05
C GLN A 32 2.21 -0.24 -1.18
N GLU A 33 2.22 0.26 0.06
CA GLU A 33 1.05 0.21 0.95
C GLU A 33 -0.17 0.93 0.33
N ARG A 34 0.04 2.10 -0.28
CA ARG A 34 -1.03 2.83 -0.99
C ARG A 34 -1.56 2.06 -2.20
N GLN A 35 -0.69 1.41 -2.97
CA GLN A 35 -1.11 0.61 -4.13
C GLN A 35 -1.93 -0.61 -3.68
N VAL A 36 -1.48 -1.32 -2.64
CA VAL A 36 -2.21 -2.46 -2.07
C VAL A 36 -3.55 -2.02 -1.52
N ALA A 37 -3.61 -0.90 -0.78
CA ALA A 37 -4.86 -0.34 -0.28
C ALA A 37 -5.84 -0.01 -1.41
N SER A 38 -5.36 0.64 -2.48
CA SER A 38 -6.18 0.99 -3.65
C SER A 38 -6.74 -0.25 -4.37
N LEU A 39 -5.94 -1.31 -4.49
CA LEU A 39 -6.40 -2.57 -5.08
C LEU A 39 -7.44 -3.27 -4.20
N LEU A 40 -7.24 -3.24 -2.88
CA LEU A 40 -8.15 -3.85 -1.92
C LEU A 40 -9.51 -3.12 -1.89
N GLU A 41 -9.49 -1.79 -1.92
CA GLU A 41 -10.69 -0.94 -2.02
C GLU A 41 -11.48 -1.26 -3.29
N LYS A 42 -10.80 -1.29 -4.45
CA LYS A 42 -11.44 -1.63 -5.73
C LYS A 42 -12.04 -3.05 -5.74
N ALA A 43 -11.37 -4.01 -5.09
CA ALA A 43 -11.89 -5.36 -4.94
C ALA A 43 -13.13 -5.41 -4.02
N GLN A 44 -13.18 -4.60 -2.96
CA GLN A 44 -14.36 -4.49 -2.08
C GLN A 44 -15.55 -3.88 -2.82
N ASP A 45 -15.35 -2.78 -3.54
CA ASP A 45 -16.40 -2.14 -4.35
C ASP A 45 -17.01 -3.09 -5.38
N THR A 46 -16.16 -3.88 -6.05
CA THR A 46 -16.60 -4.87 -7.05
C THR A 46 -17.48 -5.94 -6.41
N ASN A 47 -17.12 -6.43 -5.22
CA ASN A 47 -17.91 -7.43 -4.49
C ASN A 47 -19.25 -6.87 -3.99
N GLU A 48 -19.28 -5.62 -3.52
CA GLU A 48 -20.53 -4.97 -3.13
C GLU A 48 -21.46 -4.75 -4.31
N GLN A 49 -20.94 -4.31 -5.45
CA GLN A 49 -21.72 -4.13 -6.67
C GLN A 49 -22.32 -5.45 -7.14
N GLN A 50 -21.53 -6.53 -7.18
CA GLN A 50 -22.05 -7.86 -7.53
C GLN A 50 -23.13 -8.35 -6.56
N LYS A 51 -22.98 -8.11 -5.25
CA LYS A 51 -24.02 -8.43 -4.25
C LYS A 51 -25.30 -7.63 -4.45
N ARG A 52 -25.21 -6.39 -4.93
CA ARG A 52 -26.38 -5.55 -5.26
C ARG A 52 -27.05 -6.04 -6.54
N GLU A 53 -26.29 -6.29 -7.60
CA GLU A 53 -26.77 -6.83 -8.88
C GLU A 53 -27.43 -8.20 -8.70
N THR A 54 -26.84 -9.10 -7.92
CA THR A 54 -27.43 -10.42 -7.63
C THR A 54 -28.71 -10.35 -6.80
N ARG A 55 -28.95 -9.27 -6.05
CA ARG A 55 -30.25 -9.01 -5.41
C ARG A 55 -31.27 -8.37 -6.35
N GLU A 56 -30.85 -7.81 -7.48
CA GLU A 56 -31.78 -7.30 -8.48
C GLU A 56 -32.30 -8.49 -9.28
N ILE A 57 -33.57 -8.83 -9.06
CA ILE A 57 -34.23 -9.88 -9.83
C ILE A 57 -34.60 -9.29 -11.19
N PRO A 58 -34.15 -9.89 -12.32
CA PRO A 58 -34.47 -9.40 -13.65
C PRO A 58 -35.98 -9.21 -13.83
N GLY A 59 -36.41 -7.99 -14.14
CA GLY A 59 -37.83 -7.65 -14.38
C GLY A 59 -38.70 -7.44 -13.13
N LEU A 60 -38.17 -7.64 -11.90
CA LEU A 60 -38.93 -7.51 -10.64
C LEU A 60 -38.32 -6.49 -9.65
N GLY A 61 -37.16 -5.90 -9.96
CA GLY A 61 -36.50 -4.92 -9.11
C GLY A 61 -35.73 -5.57 -7.95
N ARG A 62 -35.53 -4.82 -6.86
CA ARG A 62 -34.78 -5.32 -5.69
C ARG A 62 -35.55 -6.42 -4.97
N ALA A 63 -34.95 -7.60 -4.79
CA ALA A 63 -35.49 -8.66 -3.95
C ALA A 63 -35.59 -8.15 -2.49
N VAL A 64 -36.81 -8.00 -1.98
CA VAL A 64 -37.06 -7.78 -0.55
C VAL A 64 -37.12 -9.15 0.12
N ASP A 65 -36.25 -9.40 1.09
CA ASP A 65 -36.29 -10.63 1.89
C ASP A 65 -37.54 -10.59 2.78
N ILE A 66 -38.47 -11.53 2.56
CA ILE A 66 -39.73 -11.66 3.31
C ILE A 66 -39.62 -12.64 4.49
N SER A 67 -38.41 -12.98 4.93
CA SER A 67 -38.25 -13.77 6.15
C SER A 67 -38.56 -12.89 7.39
N VAL A 68 -39.71 -13.20 8.00
CA VAL A 68 -40.24 -12.62 9.25
C VAL A 68 -39.54 -13.23 10.45
#